data_AF-A0A6B8RR74-F1
#
_entry.id   AF-A0A6B8RR74-F1
#
_cell.length_a   1.000
_cell.length_b   1.000
_cell.length_c   1.000
_cell.angle_alpha   90.00
_cell.angle_beta   90.00
_cell.angle_gamma   90.00
#
_symmetry.space_group_name_H-M   'P 1'
#
loop_
_entity.id
_entity.type
_entity.pdbx_description
1 polymer ?
#
loop_
_entity_poly.entity_id
_entity_poly.type
_entity_poly.pdbx_seq_one_letter_code
_entity_poly.pdbx_strand_id
1 'polypeptide(L)'
;MIIILFLILIFTHERFIALLPFIVLLISFSKNLVKRKKIYFCSIPIIFVIFNIFIKDIVFQTGFMVGTGGTNITFSFYYIFIFTACGILNLLGLNVGPPYLNGEYIQNSKLYVQLFSFFISLITVGLIIFFIRNNKLDKRSNLMAVLTAIFLISLLLLPAVLTIRLELRWVYAPFIVLLLLFAYIFGRIEKKLSYLALILLTVFSLANNLYYKDYNNNSRVFFIRSQEAAEVVYDDTVKRYGENITDYKIYVIKNSDFEWILLGETFFKQFELKKKVTFNYVDNIQDIENSTEHAIIFRFNDDTKKVENISKLILKQEAIK
;
A
#
# COMPACT_ATOMS: atom_id res chain seq x y z
N MET A 1 -8.36 -16.46 23.88
CA MET A 1 -8.68 -15.62 22.71
C MET A 1 -7.45 -14.97 22.09
N ILE A 2 -6.71 -14.08 22.79
CA ILE A 2 -5.55 -13.35 22.20
C ILE A 2 -4.52 -14.30 21.58
N ILE A 3 -4.15 -15.38 22.29
CA ILE A 3 -3.21 -16.38 21.77
C ILE A 3 -3.74 -17.00 20.47
N ILE A 4 -5.01 -17.44 20.43
CA ILE A 4 -5.63 -18.03 19.24
C ILE A 4 -5.60 -17.06 18.06
N LEU A 5 -5.93 -15.78 18.26
CA LEU A 5 -5.86 -14.76 17.21
C LEU A 5 -4.44 -14.58 16.70
N PHE A 6 -3.45 -14.56 17.59
CA PHE A 6 -2.04 -14.48 17.22
C PHE A 6 -1.59 -15.68 16.39
N LEU A 7 -2.06 -16.89 16.71
CA LEU A 7 -1.78 -18.08 15.91
C LEU A 7 -2.32 -17.95 14.49
N ILE A 8 -3.59 -17.56 14.35
CA ILE A 8 -4.21 -17.35 13.03
C ILE A 8 -3.43 -16.29 12.24
N LEU A 9 -3.02 -15.20 12.88
CA LEU A 9 -2.25 -14.13 12.23
C LEU A 9 -0.90 -14.61 11.69
N ILE A 10 -0.11 -15.35 12.48
CA ILE A 10 1.21 -15.84 12.02
C ILE A 10 1.08 -16.75 10.80
N PHE A 11 0.07 -17.63 10.79
CA PHE A 11 -0.18 -18.50 9.63
C PHE A 11 -0.78 -17.77 8.43
N THR A 12 -1.35 -16.58 8.63
CA THR A 12 -1.80 -15.73 7.52
C THR A 12 -0.62 -15.00 6.87
N HIS A 13 0.28 -14.43 7.69
CA HIS A 13 1.47 -13.74 7.19
C HIS A 13 2.58 -13.67 8.25
N GLU A 14 3.81 -14.02 7.85
CA GLU A 14 4.97 -14.08 8.76
C GLU A 14 5.33 -12.75 9.44
N ARG A 15 4.95 -11.61 8.86
CA ARG A 15 5.26 -10.28 9.44
C ARG A 15 4.68 -10.10 10.84
N PHE A 16 3.61 -10.82 11.15
CA PHE A 16 2.98 -10.77 12.47
C PHE A 16 3.80 -11.46 13.55
N ILE A 17 4.88 -12.19 13.21
CA ILE A 17 5.88 -12.65 14.19
C ILE A 17 6.44 -11.48 15.00
N ALA A 18 6.54 -10.28 14.41
CA ALA A 18 6.97 -9.07 15.11
C ALA A 18 6.07 -8.69 16.31
N LEU A 19 4.84 -9.21 16.39
CA LEU A 19 3.95 -9.00 17.55
C LEU A 19 4.28 -9.91 18.74
N LEU A 20 5.14 -10.92 18.59
CA LEU A 20 5.50 -11.85 19.66
C LEU A 20 5.93 -11.14 20.97
N PRO A 21 6.82 -10.12 20.95
CA PRO A 21 7.21 -9.41 22.18
C PRO A 21 6.03 -8.74 22.87
N PHE A 22 5.07 -8.21 22.10
CA PHE A 22 3.85 -7.59 22.63
C PHE A 22 2.97 -8.60 23.35
N ILE A 23 2.74 -9.77 22.73
CA ILE A 23 1.91 -10.84 23.31
C ILE A 23 2.54 -11.37 24.60
N VAL A 24 3.86 -11.62 24.59
CA VAL A 24 4.61 -12.07 25.76
C VAL A 24 4.53 -11.03 26.89
N LEU A 25 4.66 -9.75 26.57
CA LEU A 25 4.54 -8.65 27.52
C LEU A 25 3.14 -8.61 28.15
N LEU A 26 2.08 -8.67 27.33
CA LEU A 26 0.68 -8.68 27.82
C LEU A 26 0.41 -9.84 28.78
N ILE A 27 0.87 -11.04 28.46
CA ILE A 27 0.70 -12.23 29.32
C ILE A 27 1.49 -12.06 30.62
N SER A 28 2.73 -11.56 30.52
CA SER A 28 3.62 -11.36 31.68
C SER A 28 3.05 -10.36 32.68
N PHE A 29 2.44 -9.28 32.19
CA PHE A 29 1.81 -8.25 33.04
C PHE A 29 0.35 -8.53 33.41
N SER A 30 -0.23 -9.65 32.95
CA SER A 30 -1.59 -10.02 33.32
C SER A 30 -1.72 -10.20 34.85
N LYS A 31 -2.74 -9.55 35.45
CA LYS A 31 -3.01 -9.66 36.89
C LYS A 31 -3.73 -10.96 37.26
N ASN A 32 -4.45 -11.56 36.31
CA ASN A 32 -5.34 -12.71 36.55
C ASN A 32 -4.62 -14.07 36.49
N LEU A 33 -3.33 -14.11 36.17
CA LEU A 33 -2.58 -15.35 35.99
C LEU A 33 -1.53 -15.55 37.08
N VAL A 34 -1.47 -16.76 37.61
CA VAL A 34 -0.39 -17.21 38.51
C VAL A 34 0.91 -17.40 37.72
N LYS A 35 2.08 -17.19 38.35
CA LYS A 35 3.41 -17.26 37.72
C LYS A 35 3.61 -18.51 36.83
N ARG A 36 3.22 -19.70 37.29
CA ARG A 36 3.30 -20.95 36.50
C ARG A 36 2.46 -20.89 35.23
N LYS A 37 1.22 -20.38 35.32
CA LYS A 37 0.34 -20.21 34.14
C LYS A 37 0.89 -19.16 33.18
N LYS A 38 1.53 -18.08 33.68
CA LYS A 38 2.18 -17.08 32.82
C LYS A 38 3.28 -17.70 31.96
N ILE A 39 4.16 -18.50 32.56
CA ILE A 39 5.24 -19.19 31.84
C ILE A 39 4.65 -20.10 30.75
N TYR A 40 3.65 -20.90 31.11
CA TYR A 40 2.96 -21.78 30.16
C TYR A 40 2.29 -21.01 29.01
N PHE A 41 1.58 -19.91 29.31
CA PHE A 41 0.92 -19.13 28.26
C PHE A 41 1.90 -18.31 27.41
N CYS A 42 3.06 -17.91 27.95
CA CYS A 42 4.12 -17.27 27.17
C CYS A 42 4.85 -18.26 26.25
N SER A 43 5.00 -19.52 26.65
CA SER A 43 5.67 -20.52 25.80
C SER A 43 4.85 -20.89 24.56
N ILE A 44 3.51 -20.87 24.64
CA ILE A 44 2.64 -21.22 23.50
C ILE A 44 2.92 -20.35 22.25
N PRO A 45 2.82 -19.01 22.28
CA PRO A 45 3.17 -18.15 21.15
C PRO A 45 4.57 -18.43 20.57
N ILE A 46 5.57 -18.66 21.43
CA ILE A 46 6.95 -18.88 21.04
C ILE A 46 7.08 -20.19 20.25
N ILE A 47 6.49 -21.27 20.77
CA ILE A 47 6.49 -22.59 20.11
C ILE A 47 5.85 -22.50 18.73
N PHE A 48 4.76 -21.76 18.60
CA PHE A 48 4.08 -21.61 17.30
C PHE A 48 4.85 -20.75 16.30
N VAL A 49 5.61 -19.75 16.75
CA VAL A 49 6.54 -19.03 15.87
C VAL A 49 7.62 -19.98 15.36
N ILE A 50 8.23 -20.78 16.25
CA ILE A 50 9.24 -21.77 15.87
C ILE A 50 8.65 -22.80 14.89
N PHE A 51 7.43 -23.27 15.16
CA PHE A 51 6.73 -24.22 14.30
C PHE A 51 6.39 -23.62 12.92
N ASN A 52 6.02 -22.34 12.86
CA ASN A 52 5.79 -21.65 11.59
C ASN A 52 7.08 -21.56 10.75
N ILE A 53 8.21 -21.24 11.38
CA ILE A 53 9.53 -21.22 10.75
C ILE A 53 9.87 -22.61 10.21
N PHE A 54 9.69 -23.64 11.04
CA PHE A 54 9.94 -25.04 10.66
C PHE A 54 9.11 -25.48 9.45
N ILE A 55 7.80 -25.19 9.43
CA ILE A 55 6.94 -25.51 8.29
C ILE A 55 7.45 -24.82 7.02
N LYS A 56 7.82 -23.54 7.09
CA LYS A 56 8.29 -22.79 5.91
C LYS A 56 9.60 -23.32 5.35
N ASP A 57 10.55 -23.58 6.23
CA ASP A 57 11.89 -24.01 5.84
C ASP A 57 11.87 -25.45 5.30
N ILE A 58 11.18 -26.36 5.98
CA ILE A 58 11.23 -27.79 5.64
C ILE A 58 10.14 -28.21 4.65
N VAL A 59 8.89 -27.78 4.87
CA VAL A 59 7.75 -28.25 4.05
C VAL A 59 7.65 -27.46 2.76
N PHE A 60 7.76 -26.13 2.84
CA PHE A 60 7.57 -25.26 1.68
C PHE A 60 8.87 -24.89 0.97
N GLN A 61 10.04 -25.11 1.59
CA GLN A 61 11.36 -24.72 1.05
C GLN A 61 11.41 -23.24 0.62
N THR A 62 10.64 -22.39 1.31
CA THR A 62 10.62 -20.95 1.07
C THR A 62 11.58 -20.26 2.03
N GLY A 63 12.40 -19.33 1.52
CA GLY A 63 13.30 -18.56 2.36
C GLY A 63 12.56 -17.82 3.49
N PHE A 64 13.11 -17.91 4.71
CA PHE A 64 12.62 -17.18 5.87
C PHE A 64 13.15 -15.74 5.89
N MET A 65 12.29 -14.77 6.21
CA MET A 65 12.64 -13.34 6.19
C MET A 65 13.17 -12.86 4.83
N VAL A 66 12.52 -13.29 3.76
CA VAL A 66 12.74 -12.73 2.43
C VAL A 66 11.88 -11.47 2.29
N GLY A 67 12.50 -10.37 1.86
CA GLY A 67 11.81 -9.11 1.64
C GLY A 67 10.80 -9.17 0.48
N THR A 68 10.10 -8.06 0.26
CA THR A 68 9.15 -7.92 -0.85
C THR A 68 9.83 -8.17 -2.20
N GLY A 69 9.27 -9.06 -3.02
CA GLY A 69 9.81 -9.36 -4.35
C GLY A 69 10.91 -10.43 -4.37
N GLY A 70 11.05 -11.24 -3.30
CA GLY A 70 12.01 -12.35 -3.27
C GLY A 70 13.44 -11.93 -2.94
N THR A 71 13.63 -10.66 -2.55
CA THR A 71 14.95 -10.08 -2.28
C THR A 71 15.38 -10.31 -0.83
N ASN A 72 16.64 -10.64 -0.60
CA ASN A 72 17.17 -10.73 0.76
C ASN A 72 17.08 -9.39 1.50
N ILE A 73 16.74 -9.44 2.79
CA ILE A 73 16.74 -8.27 3.67
C ILE A 73 18.17 -7.77 3.83
N THR A 74 18.45 -6.56 3.34
CA THR A 74 19.72 -5.88 3.56
C THR A 74 19.59 -4.93 4.74
N PHE A 75 20.34 -5.21 5.82
CA PHE A 75 20.36 -4.34 6.99
C PHE A 75 21.18 -3.09 6.71
N SER A 76 20.49 -2.00 6.37
CA SER A 76 21.08 -0.67 6.26
C SER A 76 20.44 0.25 7.30
N PHE A 77 21.25 0.72 8.25
CA PHE A 77 20.79 1.66 9.27
C PHE A 77 20.20 2.94 8.68
N TYR A 78 20.72 3.38 7.53
CA TYR A 78 20.22 4.54 6.81
C TYR A 78 18.77 4.34 6.33
N TYR A 79 18.49 3.23 5.64
CA TYR A 79 17.14 2.93 5.16
C TYR A 79 16.17 2.65 6.30
N ILE A 80 16.63 1.95 7.35
CA ILE A 80 15.82 1.71 8.55
C ILE A 80 15.38 3.04 9.18
N PHE A 81 16.31 4.00 9.32
CA PHE A 81 15.99 5.30 9.87
C PHE A 81 14.99 6.08 9.00
N ILE A 82 15.25 6.16 7.70
CA ILE A 82 14.37 6.88 6.76
C ILE A 82 12.97 6.27 6.71
N PHE A 83 12.87 4.95 6.58
CA PHE A 83 11.56 4.29 6.52
C PHE A 83 10.83 4.38 7.86
N THR A 84 11.53 4.35 8.99
CA THR A 84 10.92 4.59 10.30
C THR A 84 10.37 6.01 10.38
N ALA A 85 11.16 7.01 9.99
CA ALA A 85 10.74 8.41 9.99
C ALA A 85 9.54 8.63 9.06
N CYS A 86 9.60 8.13 7.82
CA CYS A 86 8.47 8.15 6.89
C CYS A 86 7.24 7.47 7.49
N GLY A 87 7.37 6.27 8.04
CA GLY A 87 6.24 5.55 8.65
C GLY A 87 5.56 6.35 9.76
N ILE A 88 6.34 6.94 10.66
CA ILE A 88 5.81 7.76 11.77
C ILE A 88 5.18 9.06 11.24
N LEU A 89 5.84 9.77 10.33
CA LEU A 89 5.32 11.04 9.80
C LEU A 89 4.03 10.83 8.99
N ASN A 90 3.93 9.72 8.24
CA ASN A 90 2.70 9.34 7.55
C ASN A 90 1.57 9.00 8.53
N LEU A 91 1.87 8.32 9.65
CA LEU A 91 0.86 8.10 10.70
C LEU A 91 0.34 9.39 11.33
N LEU A 92 1.20 10.42 11.42
CA LEU A 92 0.80 11.76 11.87
C LEU A 92 0.09 12.58 10.78
N GLY A 93 -0.05 12.06 9.56
CA GLY A 93 -0.77 12.71 8.46
C GLY A 93 0.07 13.66 7.61
N LEU A 94 1.41 13.63 7.71
CA LEU A 94 2.30 14.51 6.93
C LEU A 94 2.58 14.01 5.50
N ASN A 95 2.12 12.82 5.11
CA ASN A 95 2.29 12.28 3.75
C ASN A 95 3.73 12.41 3.19
N VAL A 96 4.74 12.14 4.03
CA VAL A 96 6.16 12.26 3.68
C VAL A 96 6.69 10.96 3.10
N GLY A 97 7.29 11.03 1.93
CA GLY A 97 7.93 9.89 1.29
C GLY A 97 7.81 9.92 -0.23
N PRO A 98 8.26 8.84 -0.89
CA PRO A 98 8.23 8.72 -2.34
C PRO A 98 6.82 8.48 -2.88
N PRO A 99 6.60 8.68 -4.19
CA PRO A 99 5.28 8.56 -4.83
C PRO A 99 4.63 7.18 -4.67
N TYR A 100 5.39 6.10 -4.57
CA TYR A 100 4.82 4.77 -4.32
C TYR A 100 4.23 4.61 -2.90
N LEU A 101 4.59 5.48 -1.96
CA LEU A 101 4.05 5.51 -0.60
C LEU A 101 2.84 6.46 -0.50
N ASN A 102 2.93 7.65 -1.11
CA ASN A 102 1.94 8.72 -0.91
C ASN A 102 1.23 9.21 -2.18
N GLY A 103 1.41 8.52 -3.31
CA GLY A 103 0.93 8.93 -4.64
C GLY A 103 1.83 9.96 -5.32
N GLU A 104 2.28 10.97 -4.59
CA GLU A 104 3.23 11.98 -5.05
C GLU A 104 4.11 12.50 -3.90
N TYR A 105 5.15 13.26 -4.24
CA TYR A 105 5.94 14.00 -3.26
C TYR A 105 5.13 15.14 -2.66
N ILE A 106 5.19 15.33 -1.33
CA ILE A 106 4.48 16.41 -0.65
C ILE A 106 4.86 17.80 -1.19
N GLN A 107 6.11 18.00 -1.62
CA GLN A 107 6.59 19.25 -2.20
C GLN A 107 5.87 19.60 -3.51
N ASN A 108 5.38 18.60 -4.24
CA ASN A 108 4.66 18.78 -5.49
C ASN A 108 3.16 18.99 -5.28
N SER A 109 2.65 18.69 -4.09
CA SER A 109 1.23 18.87 -3.76
C SER A 109 0.87 20.34 -3.60
N LYS A 110 -0.41 20.68 -3.78
CA LYS A 110 -0.91 22.04 -3.62
C LYS A 110 -0.68 22.55 -2.18
N LEU A 111 -0.42 23.85 -2.02
CA LEU A 111 -0.12 24.48 -0.72
C LEU A 111 -1.15 24.13 0.37
N TYR A 112 -2.44 24.13 0.04
CA TYR A 112 -3.47 23.81 1.02
C TYR A 112 -3.37 22.38 1.55
N VAL A 113 -2.93 21.42 0.72
CA VAL A 113 -2.73 20.01 1.12
C VAL A 113 -1.59 19.93 2.12
N GLN A 114 -0.50 20.62 1.83
CA GLN A 114 0.66 20.71 2.74
C GLN A 114 0.25 21.31 4.09
N LEU A 115 -0.54 22.39 4.08
CA LEU A 115 -1.05 23.03 5.29
C LEU A 115 -2.00 22.11 6.08
N PHE A 116 -2.94 21.45 5.42
CA PHE A 116 -3.85 20.51 6.08
C PHE A 116 -3.10 19.32 6.69
N SER A 117 -2.14 18.73 5.97
CA SER A 117 -1.26 17.68 6.49
C SER A 117 -0.49 18.14 7.72
N PHE A 118 0.04 19.37 7.70
CA PHE A 118 0.71 19.98 8.84
C PHE A 118 -0.25 20.17 10.03
N PHE A 119 -1.46 20.69 9.81
CA PHE A 119 -2.46 20.86 10.87
C PHE A 119 -2.93 19.54 11.46
N ILE A 120 -3.14 18.49 10.65
CA ILE A 120 -3.48 17.15 11.12
C ILE A 120 -2.40 16.64 12.09
N SER A 121 -1.13 16.77 11.69
CA SER A 121 0.00 16.38 12.54
C SER A 121 0.06 17.19 13.83
N LEU A 122 -0.11 18.51 13.74
CA LEU A 122 -0.09 19.39 14.90
C LEU A 122 -1.20 19.05 15.89
N ILE A 123 -2.43 18.83 15.40
CA ILE A 123 -3.57 18.43 16.22
C ILE A 123 -3.33 17.06 16.84
N THR A 124 -2.85 16.08 16.07
CA THR A 124 -2.58 14.72 16.56
C THR A 124 -1.56 14.72 17.70
N VAL A 125 -0.40 15.37 17.50
CA VAL A 125 0.65 15.47 18.52
C VAL A 125 0.17 16.30 19.71
N GLY A 126 -0.51 17.42 19.46
CA GLY A 126 -1.07 18.30 20.48
C GLY A 126 -2.07 17.57 21.40
N LEU A 127 -2.96 16.75 20.82
CA LEU A 127 -3.92 15.93 21.57
C LEU A 127 -3.23 14.89 22.45
N ILE A 128 -2.22 14.19 21.94
CA ILE A 128 -1.48 13.19 22.71
C ILE A 128 -0.76 13.86 23.89
N ILE A 129 -0.08 15.00 23.65
CA ILE A 129 0.61 15.76 24.71
C ILE A 129 -0.39 16.29 25.74
N PHE A 130 -1.50 16.88 25.29
CA PHE A 130 -2.57 17.37 26.17
C PHE A 130 -3.12 16.26 27.06
N PHE A 131 -3.39 15.09 26.47
CA PHE A 131 -3.92 13.92 27.16
C PHE A 131 -2.98 13.41 28.27
N ILE A 132 -1.67 13.38 28.01
CA ILE A 132 -0.66 12.98 28.99
C ILE A 132 -0.54 14.01 30.12
N ARG A 133 -0.69 15.31 29.84
CA ARG A 133 -0.44 16.39 30.82
C ARG A 133 -1.64 16.69 31.73
N ASN A 134 -2.86 16.67 31.21
CA ASN A 134 -4.00 17.26 31.91
C ASN A 134 -4.78 16.33 32.85
N ASN A 135 -4.67 15.01 32.69
CA ASN A 135 -5.37 14.07 33.56
C ASN A 135 -4.53 13.72 34.80
N LYS A 136 -4.59 14.58 35.83
CA LYS A 136 -3.79 14.45 37.06
C LYS A 136 -4.00 13.14 37.82
N LEU A 137 -5.25 12.66 37.90
CA LEU A 137 -5.59 11.43 38.64
C LEU A 137 -5.10 10.16 37.91
N ASP A 138 -5.13 10.16 36.58
CA ASP A 138 -4.81 8.98 35.76
C ASP A 138 -3.51 9.12 34.95
N LYS A 139 -2.64 10.07 35.30
CA LYS A 139 -1.44 10.42 34.51
C LYS A 139 -0.56 9.21 34.16
N ARG A 140 -0.33 8.31 35.14
CA ARG A 140 0.44 7.07 34.93
C ARG A 140 -0.28 6.11 33.98
N SER A 141 -1.59 5.95 34.12
CA SER A 141 -2.39 5.07 33.26
C SER A 141 -2.42 5.59 31.82
N ASN A 142 -2.61 6.90 31.63
CA ASN A 142 -2.62 7.53 30.32
C ASN A 142 -1.27 7.45 29.62
N LEU A 143 -0.18 7.69 30.36
CA LEU A 143 1.17 7.49 29.83
C LEU A 143 1.39 6.04 29.41
N MET A 144 0.99 5.08 30.25
CA MET A 144 1.12 3.66 29.93
C MET A 144 0.31 3.27 28.67
N ALA A 145 -0.90 3.81 28.51
CA ALA A 145 -1.72 3.58 27.32
C ALA A 145 -1.04 4.10 26.05
N VAL A 146 -0.52 5.33 26.09
CA VAL A 146 0.23 5.93 24.96
C VAL A 146 1.50 5.13 24.66
N LEU A 147 2.29 4.76 25.68
CA LEU A 147 3.50 3.96 25.49
C LEU A 147 3.18 2.57 24.92
N THR A 148 2.09 1.95 25.36
CA THR A 148 1.63 0.66 24.82
C THR A 148 1.25 0.79 23.35
N ALA A 149 0.54 1.86 22.97
CA ALA A 149 0.18 2.14 21.59
C ALA A 149 1.42 2.39 20.72
N ILE A 150 2.37 3.21 21.19
CA ILE A 150 3.64 3.48 20.49
C ILE A 150 4.43 2.18 20.30
N PHE A 151 4.55 1.37 21.36
CA PHE A 151 5.25 0.09 21.28
C PHE A 151 4.62 -0.84 20.24
N LEU A 152 3.29 -0.93 20.21
CA LEU A 152 2.57 -1.75 19.24
C LEU A 152 2.72 -1.20 17.80
N ILE A 153 2.64 0.11 17.61
CA ILE A 153 2.89 0.79 16.32
C ILE A 153 4.29 0.47 15.81
N SER A 154 5.30 0.56 16.66
CA SER A 154 6.70 0.25 16.29
C SER A 154 6.87 -1.20 15.86
N LEU A 155 6.26 -2.16 16.58
CA LEU A 155 6.32 -3.57 16.19
C LEU A 155 5.58 -3.87 14.89
N LEU A 156 4.47 -3.17 14.61
CA LEU A 156 3.73 -3.32 13.36
C LEU A 156 4.44 -2.68 12.16
N LEU A 157 5.23 -1.61 12.37
CA LEU A 157 6.06 -0.99 11.33
C LEU A 157 7.37 -1.73 11.10
N LEU A 158 7.89 -2.46 12.09
CA LEU A 158 9.19 -3.13 12.02
C LEU A 158 9.37 -3.99 10.75
N PRO A 159 8.43 -4.87 10.37
CA PRO A 159 8.58 -5.66 9.15
C PRO A 159 8.65 -4.80 7.89
N ALA A 160 7.98 -3.65 7.86
CA ALA A 160 7.99 -2.76 6.70
C ALA A 160 9.34 -2.04 6.56
N VAL A 161 9.89 -1.58 7.68
CA VAL A 161 11.17 -0.85 7.75
C VAL A 161 12.37 -1.74 7.39
N LEU A 162 12.27 -3.05 7.64
CA LEU A 162 13.30 -4.02 7.29
C LEU A 162 13.27 -4.44 5.82
N THR A 163 12.25 -4.05 5.06
CA THR A 163 12.16 -4.36 3.62
C THR A 163 12.83 -3.29 2.76
N ILE A 164 12.94 -3.58 1.46
CA ILE A 164 13.53 -2.66 0.49
C ILE A 164 12.65 -1.40 0.28
N ARG A 165 11.34 -1.49 0.54
CA ARG A 165 10.40 -0.39 0.31
C ARG A 165 9.28 -0.33 1.35
N LEU A 166 9.01 0.86 1.86
CA LEU A 166 7.82 1.14 2.66
C LEU A 166 6.64 1.49 1.75
N GLU A 167 5.64 0.62 1.65
CA GLU A 167 4.40 0.89 0.91
C GLU A 167 3.26 1.29 1.86
N LEU A 168 2.25 2.00 1.33
CA LEU A 168 1.14 2.52 2.13
C LEU A 168 0.38 1.44 2.92
N ARG A 169 0.24 0.23 2.34
CA ARG A 169 -0.44 -0.91 2.99
C ARG A 169 0.20 -1.37 4.29
N TRP A 170 1.47 -1.06 4.51
CA TRP A 170 2.17 -1.37 5.77
C TRP A 170 1.79 -0.41 6.90
N VAL A 171 1.29 0.78 6.56
CA VAL A 171 0.89 1.81 7.53
C VAL A 171 -0.53 1.56 8.07
N TYR A 172 -1.35 0.76 7.38
CA TYR A 172 -2.75 0.50 7.77
C TYR A 172 -2.93 -0.11 9.16
N ALA A 173 -2.19 -1.17 9.49
CA ALA A 173 -2.30 -1.80 10.81
C ALA A 173 -1.83 -0.87 11.95
N PRO A 174 -0.66 -0.20 11.86
CA PRO A 174 -0.29 0.83 12.82
C PRO A 174 -1.30 1.99 12.92
N PHE A 175 -1.92 2.38 11.80
CA PHE A 175 -2.94 3.44 11.78
C PHE A 175 -4.19 3.04 12.58
N ILE A 176 -4.62 1.78 12.51
CA ILE A 176 -5.72 1.27 13.36
C ILE A 176 -5.38 1.43 14.84
N VAL A 177 -4.11 1.19 15.24
CA VAL A 177 -3.67 1.40 16.63
C VAL A 177 -3.75 2.87 17.02
N LEU A 178 -3.39 3.79 16.12
CA LEU A 178 -3.57 5.23 16.34
C LEU A 178 -5.04 5.62 16.49
N LEU A 179 -5.94 5.05 15.68
CA LEU A 179 -7.39 5.27 15.82
C LEU A 179 -7.93 4.74 17.16
N LEU A 180 -7.45 3.58 17.61
CA LEU A 180 -7.79 3.05 18.94
C LEU A 180 -7.29 3.97 20.06
N LEU A 181 -6.09 4.54 19.90
CA LEU A 181 -5.57 5.54 20.83
C LEU A 181 -6.45 6.81 20.83
N PHE A 182 -6.89 7.29 19.66
CA PHE A 182 -7.84 8.40 19.58
C PHE A 182 -9.17 8.09 20.27
N ALA A 183 -9.76 6.92 20.03
CA ALA A 183 -10.98 6.50 20.72
C ALA A 183 -10.80 6.49 22.24
N TYR A 184 -9.64 6.01 22.72
CA TYR A 184 -9.29 6.02 24.14
C TYR A 184 -9.14 7.44 24.72
N ILE A 185 -8.49 8.35 23.98
CA ILE A 185 -8.29 9.76 24.36
C ILE A 185 -9.62 10.50 24.38
N PHE A 186 -10.41 10.41 23.31
CA PHE A 186 -11.69 11.11 23.17
C PHE A 186 -12.70 10.71 24.24
N GLY A 187 -12.67 9.46 24.71
CA GLY A 187 -13.49 9.01 25.84
C GLY A 187 -13.08 9.57 27.21
N ARG A 188 -11.95 10.29 27.31
CA ARG A 188 -11.33 10.73 28.58
C ARG A 188 -10.93 12.21 28.63
N ILE A 189 -11.19 12.98 27.58
CA ILE A 189 -11.01 14.44 27.58
C ILE A 189 -12.36 15.14 27.61
N GLU A 190 -12.36 16.47 27.78
CA GLU A 190 -13.60 17.25 27.74
C GLU A 190 -14.33 17.07 26.39
N LYS A 191 -15.65 16.84 26.45
CA LYS A 191 -16.47 16.58 25.26
C LYS A 191 -16.33 17.65 24.18
N LYS A 192 -16.33 18.94 24.55
CA LYS A 192 -16.19 20.06 23.60
C LYS A 192 -14.87 19.97 22.83
N LEU A 193 -13.76 19.73 23.54
CA LEU A 193 -12.44 19.57 22.93
C LEU A 193 -12.39 18.33 22.04
N SER A 194 -12.98 17.22 22.48
CA SER A 194 -13.07 16.00 21.68
C SER A 194 -13.83 16.22 20.38
N TYR A 195 -15.00 16.87 20.41
CA TYR A 195 -15.76 17.15 19.20
C TYR A 195 -15.02 18.10 18.26
N LEU A 196 -14.42 19.16 18.78
CA LEU A 196 -13.64 20.11 17.98
C LEU A 196 -12.46 19.42 17.29
N ALA A 197 -11.70 18.62 18.04
CA ALA A 197 -10.58 17.86 17.51
C ALA A 197 -11.01 16.87 16.42
N LEU A 198 -12.09 16.12 16.67
CA LEU A 198 -12.61 15.14 15.73
C LEU A 198 -13.12 15.79 14.44
N ILE A 199 -13.83 16.92 14.55
CA ILE A 199 -14.28 17.70 13.40
C ILE A 199 -13.08 18.19 12.58
N LEU A 200 -12.08 18.82 13.22
CA LEU A 200 -10.91 19.35 12.52
C LEU A 200 -10.10 18.24 11.82
N LEU A 201 -9.82 17.14 12.53
CA LEU A 201 -9.12 15.99 11.95
C LEU A 201 -9.90 15.43 10.75
N THR A 202 -11.22 15.25 10.90
CA THR A 202 -12.05 14.69 9.82
C THR A 202 -12.11 15.61 8.61
N VAL A 203 -12.34 16.91 8.82
CA VAL A 203 -12.45 17.89 7.73
C VAL A 203 -11.14 18.01 6.96
N PHE A 204 -10.01 18.13 7.66
CA PHE A 204 -8.70 18.21 7.01
C PHE A 204 -8.32 16.90 6.31
N SER A 205 -8.59 15.75 6.94
CA SER A 205 -8.34 14.45 6.30
C SER A 205 -9.21 14.25 5.06
N LEU A 206 -10.49 14.64 5.10
CA LEU A 206 -11.37 14.57 3.93
C LEU A 206 -10.91 15.51 2.81
N ALA A 207 -10.52 16.75 3.14
CA ALA A 207 -10.01 17.69 2.16
C ALA A 207 -8.74 17.17 1.46
N ASN A 208 -7.80 16.60 2.23
CA ASN A 208 -6.64 15.92 1.67
C ASN A 208 -7.04 14.72 0.80
N ASN A 209 -7.97 13.89 1.26
CA ASN A 209 -8.40 12.70 0.53
C ASN A 209 -9.08 13.06 -0.80
N LEU A 210 -9.89 14.12 -0.86
CA LEU A 210 -10.46 14.62 -2.11
C LEU A 210 -9.38 15.00 -3.11
N TYR A 211 -8.33 15.71 -2.66
CA TYR A 211 -7.20 16.05 -3.52
C TYR A 211 -6.50 14.81 -4.08
N TYR A 212 -6.17 13.84 -3.24
CA TYR A 212 -5.51 12.61 -3.70
C TYR A 212 -6.44 11.75 -4.56
N LYS A 213 -7.76 11.76 -4.33
CA LYS A 213 -8.73 11.12 -5.19
C LYS A 213 -8.76 11.76 -6.59
N ASP A 214 -8.75 13.08 -6.67
CA ASP A 214 -8.68 13.79 -7.96
C ASP A 214 -7.33 13.56 -8.65
N TYR A 215 -6.24 13.49 -7.88
CA TYR A 215 -4.93 13.10 -8.40
C TYR A 215 -4.94 11.67 -8.98
N ASN A 216 -5.59 10.74 -8.27
CA ASN A 216 -5.76 9.35 -8.68
C ASN A 216 -6.61 9.22 -9.94
N ASN A 217 -7.72 9.97 -10.05
CA ASN A 217 -8.61 9.99 -11.22
C ASN A 217 -7.94 10.51 -12.49
N ASN A 218 -6.81 11.22 -12.36
CA ASN A 218 -6.00 11.67 -13.48
C ASN A 218 -4.90 10.67 -13.86
N SER A 219 -5.01 9.40 -13.44
CA SER A 219 -4.12 8.30 -13.84
C SER A 219 -2.65 8.55 -13.46
N ARG A 220 -2.42 9.38 -12.44
CA ARG A 220 -1.05 9.76 -12.03
C ARG A 220 -0.43 8.77 -11.05
N VAL A 221 -1.27 7.94 -10.42
CA VAL A 221 -0.78 6.84 -9.58
C VAL A 221 -0.51 5.63 -10.44
N PHE A 222 0.70 5.10 -10.30
CA PHE A 222 1.25 3.99 -11.08
C PHE A 222 0.24 2.84 -11.31
N PHE A 223 -0.39 2.31 -10.26
CA PHE A 223 -1.32 1.17 -10.39
C PHE A 223 -2.61 1.51 -11.15
N ILE A 224 -3.18 2.70 -10.93
CA ILE A 224 -4.41 3.13 -11.61
C ILE A 224 -4.11 3.35 -13.09
N ARG A 225 -2.98 4.00 -13.39
CA ARG A 225 -2.50 4.16 -14.77
C ARG A 225 -2.38 2.82 -15.49
N SER A 226 -1.80 1.82 -14.82
CA SER A 226 -1.62 0.48 -15.39
C SER A 226 -2.94 -0.23 -15.63
N GLN A 227 -3.89 -0.09 -14.69
CA GLN A 227 -5.23 -0.64 -14.85
C GLN A 227 -5.96 0.01 -16.03
N GLU A 228 -5.97 1.33 -16.12
CA GLU A 228 -6.62 2.05 -17.24
C GLU A 228 -5.98 1.71 -18.58
N ALA A 229 -4.66 1.60 -18.65
CA ALA A 229 -3.93 1.17 -19.83
C ALA A 229 -4.35 -0.25 -20.28
N ALA A 230 -4.43 -1.19 -19.35
CA ALA A 230 -4.91 -2.54 -19.61
C ALA A 230 -6.40 -2.57 -20.03
N GLU A 231 -7.22 -1.72 -19.41
CA GLU A 231 -8.65 -1.60 -19.70
C GLU A 231 -8.89 -1.04 -21.11
N VAL A 232 -8.14 -0.02 -21.54
CA VAL A 232 -8.19 0.49 -22.93
C VAL A 232 -7.87 -0.61 -23.92
N VAL A 233 -6.80 -1.38 -23.68
CA VAL A 233 -6.44 -2.49 -24.56
C VAL A 233 -7.53 -3.54 -24.59
N TYR A 234 -8.06 -3.95 -23.44
CA TYR A 234 -9.16 -4.91 -23.35
C TYR A 234 -10.42 -4.44 -24.09
N ASP A 235 -10.83 -3.20 -23.85
CA ASP A 235 -12.05 -2.61 -24.40
C ASP A 235 -11.99 -2.51 -25.93
N ASP A 236 -10.81 -2.13 -26.45
CA ASP A 236 -10.59 -1.98 -27.89
C ASP A 236 -10.12 -3.27 -28.60
N THR A 237 -9.92 -4.37 -27.87
CA THR A 237 -9.54 -5.67 -28.43
C THR A 237 -10.59 -6.73 -28.10
N VAL A 238 -10.45 -7.41 -26.96
CA VAL A 238 -11.25 -8.56 -26.55
C VAL A 238 -12.72 -8.20 -26.42
N LYS A 239 -13.06 -7.06 -25.80
CA LYS A 239 -14.47 -6.66 -25.63
C LYS A 239 -15.13 -6.26 -26.95
N ARG A 240 -14.39 -5.60 -27.85
CA ARG A 240 -14.92 -5.14 -29.15
C ARG A 240 -15.04 -6.28 -30.16
N TYR A 241 -14.02 -7.14 -30.26
CA TYR A 241 -13.92 -8.14 -31.33
C TYR A 241 -14.19 -9.58 -30.86
N GLY A 242 -14.25 -9.83 -29.55
CA GLY A 242 -14.47 -11.17 -29.00
C GLY A 242 -13.41 -12.16 -29.51
N GLU A 243 -13.85 -13.34 -29.97
CA GLU A 243 -12.96 -14.36 -30.55
C GLU A 243 -12.32 -13.91 -31.88
N ASN A 244 -12.94 -12.99 -32.60
CA ASN A 244 -12.46 -12.51 -33.91
C ASN A 244 -11.21 -11.65 -33.78
N ILE A 245 -10.78 -11.28 -32.57
CA ILE A 245 -9.52 -10.58 -32.33
C ILE A 245 -8.32 -11.37 -32.87
N THR A 246 -8.45 -12.69 -32.99
CA THR A 246 -7.39 -13.57 -33.51
C THR A 246 -7.10 -13.36 -35.00
N ASP A 247 -8.01 -12.72 -35.73
CA ASP A 247 -7.82 -12.33 -37.12
C ASP A 247 -7.10 -10.98 -37.26
N TYR A 248 -6.89 -10.26 -36.15
CA TYR A 248 -6.20 -8.96 -36.12
C TYR A 248 -4.77 -9.08 -35.61
N LYS A 249 -3.90 -8.24 -36.17
CA LYS A 249 -2.53 -8.01 -35.67
C LYS A 249 -2.53 -6.83 -34.71
N ILE A 250 -2.11 -7.06 -33.47
CA ILE A 250 -1.99 -6.01 -32.46
C ILE A 250 -0.55 -5.48 -32.46
N TYR A 251 -0.42 -4.18 -32.66
CA TYR A 251 0.84 -3.46 -32.60
C TYR A 251 0.85 -2.51 -31.41
N VAL A 252 1.90 -2.57 -30.61
CA VAL A 252 2.11 -1.66 -29.49
C VAL A 252 3.42 -0.93 -29.69
N ILE A 253 3.35 0.40 -29.74
CA ILE A 253 4.55 1.22 -29.79
C ILE A 253 5.27 1.10 -28.45
N LYS A 254 6.55 0.72 -28.48
CA LYS A 254 7.37 0.49 -27.29
C LYS A 254 7.42 1.74 -26.44
N ASN A 255 7.09 1.57 -25.17
CA ASN A 255 7.29 2.56 -24.13
C ASN A 255 7.55 1.80 -22.83
N SER A 256 8.59 2.20 -22.10
CA SER A 256 9.01 1.53 -20.85
C SER A 256 7.92 1.57 -19.78
N ASP A 257 7.04 2.57 -19.78
CA ASP A 257 5.91 2.67 -18.85
C ASP A 257 4.76 1.71 -19.19
N PHE A 258 4.68 1.25 -20.45
CA PHE A 258 3.55 0.47 -20.97
C PHE A 258 3.86 -1.01 -21.22
N GLU A 259 5.08 -1.34 -21.60
CA GLU A 259 5.47 -2.69 -22.04
C GLU A 259 5.18 -3.77 -20.99
N TRP A 260 5.55 -3.51 -19.74
CA TRP A 260 5.36 -4.45 -18.63
C TRP A 260 3.88 -4.70 -18.28
N ILE A 261 2.96 -3.82 -18.68
CA ILE A 261 1.53 -3.93 -18.33
C ILE A 261 0.89 -5.10 -19.09
N LEU A 262 1.25 -5.25 -20.36
CA LEU A 262 0.68 -6.27 -21.23
C LEU A 262 1.49 -7.57 -21.21
N LEU A 263 2.80 -7.52 -20.94
CA LEU A 263 3.66 -8.71 -21.02
C LEU A 263 3.49 -9.45 -22.37
N GLY A 264 3.32 -8.68 -23.45
CA GLY A 264 3.04 -9.14 -24.80
C GLY A 264 1.77 -9.98 -24.93
N GLU A 265 1.89 -11.16 -25.54
CA GLU A 265 0.78 -12.12 -25.72
C GLU A 265 0.20 -12.63 -24.39
N THR A 266 0.95 -12.53 -23.29
CA THR A 266 0.53 -13.08 -21.99
C THR A 266 -0.74 -12.43 -21.47
N PHE A 267 -0.94 -11.13 -21.75
CA PHE A 267 -2.19 -10.43 -21.43
C PHE A 267 -3.43 -11.16 -21.96
N PHE A 268 -3.35 -11.76 -23.15
CA PHE A 268 -4.50 -12.37 -23.81
C PHE A 268 -4.79 -13.80 -23.35
N LYS A 269 -3.82 -14.47 -22.70
CA LYS A 269 -3.96 -15.86 -22.27
C LYS A 269 -5.08 -16.07 -21.25
N GLN A 270 -5.40 -15.05 -20.45
CA GLN A 270 -6.46 -15.11 -19.44
C GLN A 270 -7.88 -15.15 -20.02
N PHE A 271 -8.05 -14.84 -21.31
CA PHE A 271 -9.36 -14.79 -21.96
C PHE A 271 -9.70 -16.05 -22.77
N GLU A 272 -8.90 -17.12 -22.64
CA GLU A 272 -9.17 -18.45 -23.23
C GLU A 272 -9.52 -18.43 -24.73
N LEU A 273 -8.88 -17.56 -25.50
CA LEU A 273 -9.13 -17.43 -26.93
C LEU A 273 -8.73 -18.71 -27.69
N LYS A 274 -9.53 -19.10 -28.69
CA LYS A 274 -9.34 -20.34 -29.49
C LYS A 274 -8.00 -20.39 -30.25
N LYS A 275 -7.45 -19.23 -30.61
CA LYS A 275 -6.16 -19.08 -31.31
C LYS A 275 -5.31 -18.03 -30.59
N LYS A 276 -4.00 -18.12 -30.78
CA LYS A 276 -3.07 -17.09 -30.28
C LYS A 276 -3.29 -15.78 -31.00
N VAL A 277 -3.33 -14.70 -30.24
CA VAL A 277 -3.36 -13.34 -30.76
C VAL A 277 -1.96 -12.97 -31.23
N THR A 278 -1.84 -12.40 -32.43
CA THR A 278 -0.56 -11.89 -32.92
C THR A 278 -0.31 -10.52 -32.29
N PHE A 279 0.75 -10.43 -31.50
CA PHE A 279 1.09 -9.23 -30.73
C PHE A 279 2.54 -8.83 -30.98
N ASN A 280 2.78 -7.61 -31.45
CA ASN A 280 4.10 -7.11 -31.80
C ASN A 280 4.40 -5.77 -31.13
N TYR A 281 5.56 -5.69 -30.47
CA TYR A 281 6.12 -4.42 -30.02
C TYR A 281 6.93 -3.78 -31.15
N VAL A 282 6.68 -2.50 -31.41
CA VAL A 282 7.28 -1.76 -32.53
C VAL A 282 7.92 -0.48 -32.02
N ASP A 283 9.06 -0.08 -32.58
CA ASP A 283 9.75 1.15 -32.17
C ASP A 283 9.06 2.40 -32.73
N ASN A 284 8.63 2.38 -34.01
CA ASN A 284 7.91 3.49 -34.64
C ASN A 284 6.68 3.05 -35.44
N ILE A 285 5.74 3.97 -35.65
CA ILE A 285 4.55 3.73 -36.50
C ILE A 285 4.94 3.32 -37.93
N GLN A 286 6.09 3.78 -38.42
CA GLN A 286 6.58 3.52 -39.78
C GLN A 286 7.02 2.07 -40.01
N ASP A 287 7.28 1.31 -38.94
CA ASP A 287 7.71 -0.09 -39.05
C ASP A 287 6.50 -1.05 -39.13
N ILE A 288 5.28 -0.52 -39.19
CA ILE A 288 4.05 -1.29 -39.35
C ILE A 288 3.84 -1.50 -40.85
N GLU A 289 3.85 -2.76 -41.30
CA GLU A 289 3.59 -3.12 -42.70
C GLU A 289 2.24 -2.56 -43.18
N ASN A 290 2.20 -2.02 -44.41
CA ASN A 290 1.07 -1.30 -45.03
C ASN A 290 -0.29 -2.06 -45.12
N SER A 291 -0.45 -3.26 -44.54
CA SER A 291 -1.74 -3.96 -44.48
C SER A 291 -2.56 -3.50 -43.26
N THR A 292 -3.22 -2.36 -43.37
CA THR A 292 -3.98 -1.72 -42.28
C THR A 292 -5.40 -2.28 -42.06
N GLU A 293 -5.90 -3.18 -42.92
CA GLU A 293 -7.28 -3.70 -42.85
C GLU A 293 -7.57 -4.54 -41.59
N HIS A 294 -6.55 -5.15 -40.98
CA HIS A 294 -6.68 -5.95 -39.75
C HIS A 294 -5.59 -5.61 -38.72
N ALA A 295 -5.27 -4.33 -38.55
CA ALA A 295 -4.30 -3.86 -37.57
C ALA A 295 -4.95 -3.06 -36.44
N ILE A 296 -4.59 -3.37 -35.18
CA ILE A 296 -4.96 -2.57 -34.01
C ILE A 296 -3.68 -2.00 -33.40
N ILE A 297 -3.58 -0.67 -33.34
CA ILE A 297 -2.36 0.03 -32.98
C ILE A 297 -2.58 0.85 -31.71
N PHE A 298 -1.77 0.58 -30.68
CA PHE A 298 -1.77 1.32 -29.42
C PHE A 298 -0.51 2.16 -29.26
N ARG A 299 -0.69 3.36 -28.72
CA ARG A 299 0.39 4.28 -28.36
C ARG A 299 0.21 4.78 -26.94
N PHE A 300 1.31 4.89 -26.20
CA PHE A 300 1.33 5.64 -24.95
C PHE A 300 1.54 7.13 -25.24
N ASN A 301 0.60 7.98 -24.80
CA ASN A 301 0.70 9.43 -24.92
C ASN A 301 1.41 9.98 -23.68
N ASP A 302 2.58 10.58 -23.87
CA ASP A 302 3.41 11.09 -22.77
C ASP A 302 2.82 12.32 -22.07
N ASP A 303 1.99 13.11 -22.76
CA ASP A 303 1.38 14.32 -22.21
C ASP A 303 0.17 13.97 -21.33
N THR A 304 -0.67 13.07 -21.81
CA THR A 304 -1.87 12.63 -21.08
C THR A 304 -1.58 11.48 -20.11
N LYS A 305 -0.41 10.83 -20.24
CA LYS A 305 -0.01 9.61 -19.53
C LYS A 305 -1.00 8.46 -19.70
N LYS A 306 -1.69 8.42 -20.84
CA LYS A 306 -2.73 7.44 -21.17
C LYS A 306 -2.37 6.65 -22.42
N VAL A 307 -2.90 5.43 -22.48
CA VAL A 307 -2.85 4.59 -23.68
C VAL A 307 -4.00 4.98 -24.58
N GLU A 308 -3.69 5.14 -25.86
CA GLU A 308 -4.65 5.51 -26.89
C GLU A 308 -4.60 4.50 -28.02
N ASN A 309 -5.77 4.12 -28.52
CA ASN A 309 -5.90 3.38 -29.76
C ASN A 309 -5.89 4.34 -30.94
N ILE A 310 -4.82 4.28 -31.73
CA ILE A 310 -4.60 5.19 -32.87
C ILE A 310 -4.94 4.56 -34.22
N SER A 311 -5.51 3.34 -34.23
CA SER A 311 -5.84 2.61 -35.46
C SER A 311 -6.67 3.44 -36.44
N LYS A 312 -7.65 4.21 -35.95
CA LYS A 312 -8.51 5.07 -36.78
C LYS A 312 -7.83 6.33 -37.30
N LEU A 313 -6.79 6.82 -36.63
CA LEU A 313 -6.07 8.03 -37.02
C LEU A 313 -5.11 7.75 -38.19
N ILE A 314 -4.50 6.56 -38.19
CA ILE A 314 -3.59 6.12 -39.25
C ILE A 314 -4.37 5.83 -40.54
N LEU A 315 -5.53 5.16 -40.45
CA LEU A 315 -6.43 4.94 -41.59
C LEU A 315 -6.88 6.26 -42.26
N LYS A 316 -7.04 7.35 -41.50
CA LYS A 316 -7.35 8.68 -42.05
C LYS A 316 -6.15 9.37 -42.71
N GLN A 317 -4.93 9.14 -42.23
CA GLN A 317 -3.72 9.70 -42.85
C GLN A 317 -3.37 9.00 -44.17
N GLU A 318 -3.65 7.70 -44.28
CA GLU A 318 -3.51 6.94 -45.53
C GLU A 318 -4.57 7.34 -46.57
N ALA A 319 -5.81 7.63 -46.15
CA ALA A 319 -6.87 8.08 -47.05
C ALA A 319 -6.69 9.49 -47.64
N ILE A 320 -5.71 10.27 -47.15
CA ILE A 320 -5.41 11.64 -47.59
C ILE A 320 -4.13 11.68 -48.46
N LYS A 321 -3.41 10.56 -48.60
CA LYS A 321 -2.30 10.41 -49.56
C LYS A 321 -2.79 9.85 -50.88
#